data_AF-A0A818JE98-F1
#
_entry.id   AF-A0A818JE98-F1
#
_cell.length_a   1.000
_cell.length_b   1.000
_cell.length_c   1.000
_cell.angle_alpha   90.00
_cell.angle_beta   90.00
_cell.angle_gamma   90.00
#
_symmetry.space_group_name_H-M   'P 1'
#
loop_
_entity.id
_entity.type
_entity.pdbx_description
1 polymer ?
#
loop_
_entity_poly.entity_id
_entity_poly.type
_entity_poly.pdbx_seq_one_letter_code
_entity_poly.pdbx_strand_id
1 'polypeptide(L)'
;MDHMMTVNDSNATTQSIEWIPGLQLVACIFYSIILLVGVTGNILVIVIVMKYPHMRNATNYLLTNLSAADLFLLLFCTADGYQHLYGKDKHRLGNFMCRFGPFVQNITATCSVLTIMAISYERYVAICQPLKTNPLHLTLFRTLPTVVLFWFVSCLISIPFFTFTNTDIVEATYDEFIISCFTRFPLSWATWYLIPCTLIIYLIILIMLCYWHYSICCMLFNRESLLRDNTIVTRYRRQVAQLLIALIVSFFVLILPHKIWGIIQPRLSLEQFHELGFRRHSFLIIVTRSLLYLNSAINPILYSIMSTKFRQSFSRLCGGCDASSKGQHASAVLFCNGYSMRPILISTNRDGLRGTVSTTTTTRLPYHSTHISQLQEKKTLLTNNTPTPVATSNKKFIFP
;
A
#
# COMPACT_ATOMS: atom_id res chain seq x y z
N MET A 1 -77.11 -9.40 -19.15
CA MET A 1 -75.95 -8.95 -19.94
C MET A 1 -75.61 -7.54 -19.46
N ASP A 2 -75.14 -7.31 -18.24
CA ASP A 2 -74.13 -7.98 -17.41
C ASP A 2 -72.84 -8.26 -18.16
N HIS A 3 -71.88 -7.33 -18.05
CA HIS A 3 -70.57 -7.63 -17.46
C HIS A 3 -69.85 -6.33 -17.10
N MET A 4 -70.15 -5.86 -15.89
CA MET A 4 -69.31 -4.94 -15.13
C MET A 4 -68.14 -5.78 -14.60
N MET A 5 -66.95 -5.65 -15.20
CA MET A 5 -65.75 -6.31 -14.70
C MET A 5 -65.19 -5.46 -13.56
N THR A 6 -65.69 -5.70 -12.36
CA THR A 6 -65.03 -5.32 -11.10
C THR A 6 -63.69 -6.05 -11.05
N VAL A 7 -62.60 -5.34 -11.34
CA VAL A 7 -61.25 -5.82 -11.02
C VAL A 7 -61.17 -5.83 -9.50
N ASN A 8 -61.19 -7.03 -8.95
CA ASN A 8 -61.14 -7.28 -7.52
C ASN A 8 -59.68 -7.05 -7.06
N ASP A 9 -59.36 -5.83 -6.63
CA ASP A 9 -58.10 -5.47 -5.97
C ASP A 9 -58.02 -6.15 -4.59
N SER A 10 -57.71 -7.44 -4.58
CA SER A 10 -57.51 -8.20 -3.33
C SER A 10 -56.24 -9.06 -3.29
N ASN A 11 -55.41 -9.05 -4.33
CA ASN A 11 -54.16 -9.83 -4.36
C ASN A 11 -52.92 -9.04 -4.82
N ALA A 12 -52.94 -7.70 -4.77
CA ALA A 12 -51.70 -6.94 -4.71
C ALA A 12 -51.11 -7.12 -3.31
N THR A 13 -50.47 -8.28 -3.07
CA THR A 13 -49.64 -8.50 -1.90
C THR A 13 -48.72 -7.30 -1.77
N THR A 14 -48.98 -6.47 -0.77
CA THR A 14 -48.08 -5.44 -0.31
C THR A 14 -46.74 -6.13 -0.10
N GLN A 15 -45.82 -6.02 -1.06
CA GLN A 15 -44.45 -6.50 -0.87
C GLN A 15 -43.83 -5.57 0.17
N SER A 16 -44.11 -5.85 1.44
CA SER A 16 -43.37 -5.26 2.54
C SER A 16 -41.90 -5.51 2.25
N ILE A 17 -41.11 -4.44 2.24
CA ILE A 17 -39.65 -4.48 2.06
C ILE A 17 -39.05 -5.34 3.18
N GLU A 18 -38.99 -6.65 2.96
CA GLU A 18 -38.61 -7.61 3.98
C GLU A 18 -37.08 -7.72 4.02
N TRP A 19 -36.49 -6.89 4.87
CA TRP A 19 -35.07 -6.96 5.22
C TRP A 19 -34.75 -8.33 5.83
N ILE A 20 -33.68 -8.98 5.37
CA ILE A 20 -33.26 -10.30 5.86
C ILE A 20 -32.61 -10.12 7.25
N PRO A 21 -33.28 -10.46 8.37
CA PRO A 21 -32.75 -10.13 9.70
C PRO A 21 -31.45 -10.90 10.00
N GLY A 22 -31.35 -12.14 9.52
CA GLY A 22 -30.14 -12.96 9.63
C GLY A 22 -28.94 -12.33 8.90
N LEU A 23 -29.14 -11.76 7.71
CA LEU A 23 -28.07 -11.10 6.97
C LEU A 23 -27.60 -9.83 7.69
N GLN A 24 -28.53 -9.05 8.24
CA GLN A 24 -28.21 -7.86 9.01
C GLN A 24 -27.36 -8.19 10.24
N LEU A 25 -27.75 -9.22 11.00
CA LEU A 25 -27.00 -9.68 12.17
C LEU A 25 -25.59 -10.13 11.80
N VAL A 26 -25.46 -10.97 10.75
CA VAL A 26 -24.16 -11.45 10.26
C VAL A 26 -23.27 -10.28 9.81
N ALA A 27 -23.83 -9.34 9.02
CA ALA A 27 -23.10 -8.17 8.56
C ALA A 27 -22.65 -7.28 9.73
N CYS A 28 -23.50 -7.10 10.75
CA CYS A 28 -23.16 -6.30 11.93
C CYS A 28 -21.99 -6.91 12.72
N ILE A 29 -22.04 -8.22 12.97
CA ILE A 29 -20.94 -8.93 13.63
C ILE A 29 -19.66 -8.81 12.80
N PHE A 30 -19.77 -9.01 11.48
CA PHE A 30 -18.63 -8.94 10.58
C PHE A 30 -17.99 -7.54 10.53
N TYR A 31 -18.79 -6.48 10.41
CA TYR A 31 -18.32 -5.10 10.46
C TYR A 31 -17.68 -4.76 11.80
N SER A 32 -18.21 -5.29 12.91
CA SER A 32 -17.65 -5.06 14.25
C SER A 32 -16.25 -5.67 14.37
N ILE A 33 -16.08 -6.90 13.88
CA ILE A 33 -14.78 -7.58 13.86
C ILE A 33 -13.79 -6.83 12.95
N ILE A 34 -14.22 -6.46 11.74
CA ILE A 34 -13.39 -5.69 10.80
C ILE A 34 -12.93 -4.37 11.42
N LEU A 35 -13.84 -3.64 12.05
CA LEU A 35 -13.53 -2.36 12.67
C LEU A 35 -12.54 -2.54 13.82
N LEU A 36 -12.77 -3.53 14.71
CA LEU A 36 -11.87 -3.81 15.83
C LEU A 36 -10.47 -4.19 15.35
N VAL A 37 -10.37 -5.17 14.46
CA VAL A 37 -9.08 -5.68 13.96
C VAL A 37 -8.38 -4.62 13.12
N GLY A 38 -9.11 -3.98 12.20
CA GLY A 38 -8.57 -3.00 11.27
C GLY A 38 -8.11 -1.71 11.96
N VAL A 39 -8.90 -1.17 12.89
CA VAL A 39 -8.51 0.05 13.62
C VAL A 39 -7.31 -0.23 14.52
N THR A 40 -7.38 -1.30 15.31
CA THR A 40 -6.28 -1.68 16.21
C THR A 40 -4.99 -1.93 15.44
N GLY A 41 -5.07 -2.73 14.37
CA GLY A 41 -3.91 -3.08 13.55
C GLY A 41 -3.29 -1.88 12.83
N ASN A 42 -4.10 -0.99 12.25
CA ASN A 42 -3.58 0.17 11.53
C ASN A 42 -3.01 1.23 12.48
N ILE A 43 -3.62 1.47 13.65
CA ILE A 43 -3.03 2.32 14.70
C ILE A 43 -1.69 1.76 15.14
N LEU A 44 -1.62 0.44 15.35
CA LEU A 44 -0.39 -0.23 15.77
C LEU A 44 0.74 -0.05 14.75
N VAL A 45 0.46 -0.18 13.44
CA VAL A 45 1.46 0.06 12.38
C VAL A 45 2.03 1.47 12.50
N ILE A 46 1.16 2.48 12.63
CA ILE A 46 1.56 3.88 12.79
C ILE A 46 2.43 4.03 14.05
N VAL A 47 1.97 3.50 15.19
CA VAL A 47 2.70 3.58 16.46
C VAL A 47 4.07 2.92 16.38
N ILE A 48 4.19 1.73 15.76
CA ILE A 48 5.46 1.00 15.61
C ILE A 48 6.47 1.84 14.82
N VAL A 49 6.06 2.40 13.68
CA VAL A 49 6.96 3.17 12.81
C VAL A 49 7.39 4.47 13.51
N MET A 50 6.46 5.15 14.17
CA MET A 50 6.74 6.40 14.87
C MET A 50 7.58 6.17 16.14
N LYS A 51 7.33 5.12 16.90
CA LYS A 51 8.03 4.84 18.17
C LYS A 51 9.46 4.36 17.96
N TYR A 52 9.70 3.50 16.96
CA TYR A 52 10.99 2.83 16.81
C TYR A 52 11.85 3.44 15.68
N PRO A 53 13.01 4.07 15.99
CA PRO A 53 13.85 4.73 14.99
C PRO A 53 14.34 3.79 13.87
N HIS A 54 14.62 2.52 14.18
CA HIS A 54 15.05 1.53 13.19
C HIS A 54 13.96 1.15 12.17
N MET A 55 12.70 1.52 12.43
CA MET A 55 11.58 1.36 11.51
C MET A 55 11.35 2.59 10.63
N ARG A 56 12.07 3.70 10.83
CA ARG A 56 11.85 4.95 10.09
C ARG A 56 12.60 4.98 8.75
N ASN A 57 12.06 4.30 7.75
CA ASN A 57 12.53 4.34 6.36
C ASN A 57 11.39 4.71 5.41
N ALA A 58 11.72 5.02 4.14
CA ALA A 58 10.76 5.49 3.15
C ALA A 58 9.55 4.54 2.98
N THR A 59 9.80 3.24 2.86
CA THR A 59 8.71 2.25 2.72
C THR A 59 7.81 2.23 3.95
N ASN A 60 8.38 2.28 5.15
CA ASN A 60 7.59 2.20 6.38
C ASN A 60 6.78 3.48 6.61
N TYR A 61 7.24 4.64 6.14
CA TYR A 61 6.41 5.84 6.07
C TYR A 61 5.27 5.71 5.05
N LEU A 62 5.50 5.05 3.90
CA LEU A 62 4.41 4.71 2.97
C LEU A 62 3.42 3.72 3.59
N LEU A 63 3.88 2.72 4.35
CA LEU A 63 3.00 1.82 5.11
C LEU A 63 2.18 2.57 6.15
N THR A 64 2.78 3.57 6.80
CA THR A 64 2.08 4.48 7.72
C THR A 64 1.00 5.28 6.98
N ASN A 65 1.28 5.77 5.77
CA ASN A 65 0.28 6.44 4.94
C ASN A 65 -0.87 5.50 4.53
N LEU A 66 -0.56 4.26 4.17
CA LEU A 66 -1.57 3.25 3.85
C LEU A 66 -2.48 2.99 5.06
N SER A 67 -1.89 2.80 6.25
CA SER A 67 -2.64 2.65 7.50
C SER A 67 -3.47 3.89 7.85
N ALA A 68 -3.01 5.10 7.53
CA ALA A 68 -3.83 6.30 7.69
C ALA A 68 -5.05 6.29 6.75
N ALA A 69 -4.86 5.98 5.46
CA ALA A 69 -5.96 5.88 4.50
C ALA A 69 -6.97 4.78 4.90
N ASP A 70 -6.48 3.64 5.37
CA ASP A 70 -7.31 2.54 5.89
C ASP A 70 -8.11 2.96 7.12
N LEU A 71 -7.53 3.73 8.04
CA LEU A 71 -8.25 4.27 9.20
C LEU A 71 -9.38 5.21 8.79
N PHE A 72 -9.16 6.10 7.82
CA PHE A 72 -10.23 6.95 7.30
C PHE A 72 -11.36 6.11 6.70
N LEU A 73 -11.02 5.10 5.90
CA LEU A 73 -12.03 4.20 5.31
C LEU A 73 -12.80 3.44 6.39
N LEU A 74 -12.10 2.86 7.37
CA LEU A 74 -12.72 2.09 8.43
C LEU A 74 -13.59 2.97 9.33
N LEU A 75 -13.14 4.15 9.76
CA LEU A 75 -13.91 4.98 10.69
C LEU A 75 -15.13 5.63 10.03
N PHE A 76 -15.00 6.14 8.80
CA PHE A 76 -16.09 6.88 8.16
C PHE A 76 -16.98 5.98 7.29
N CYS A 77 -16.40 5.08 6.48
CA CYS A 77 -17.19 4.30 5.54
C CYS A 77 -17.90 3.12 6.21
N THR A 78 -17.38 2.54 7.30
CA THR A 78 -18.12 1.50 8.03
C THR A 78 -19.30 2.08 8.81
N ALA A 79 -19.19 3.33 9.29
CA ALA A 79 -20.31 4.04 9.91
C ALA A 79 -21.47 4.23 8.93
N ASP A 80 -21.18 4.59 7.68
CA ASP A 80 -22.15 4.60 6.57
C ASP A 80 -22.72 3.19 6.30
N GLY A 81 -21.89 2.15 6.38
CA GLY A 81 -22.33 0.76 6.31
C GLY A 81 -23.34 0.38 7.39
N TYR A 82 -23.11 0.78 8.65
CA TYR A 82 -24.07 0.57 9.74
C TYR A 82 -25.36 1.36 9.54
N GLN A 83 -25.26 2.59 9.03
CA GLN A 83 -26.44 3.37 8.68
C GLN A 83 -27.29 2.68 7.61
N HIS A 84 -26.67 2.06 6.60
CA HIS A 84 -27.40 1.28 5.60
C HIS A 84 -28.09 0.04 6.21
N LEU A 85 -27.39 -0.68 7.10
CA LEU A 85 -27.94 -1.88 7.78
C LEU A 85 -29.15 -1.58 8.67
N TYR A 86 -29.10 -0.53 9.50
CA TYR A 86 -30.16 -0.20 10.47
C TYR A 86 -31.16 0.84 9.95
N GLY A 87 -30.71 1.73 9.07
CA GLY A 87 -31.53 2.76 8.45
C GLY A 87 -32.52 2.20 7.45
N LYS A 88 -32.36 0.96 7.00
CA LYS A 88 -33.22 0.32 6.00
C LYS A 88 -33.32 1.16 4.71
N ASP A 89 -32.17 1.55 4.17
CA ASP A 89 -32.00 2.51 3.07
C ASP A 89 -32.43 3.96 3.35
N LYS A 90 -33.01 4.25 4.52
CA LYS A 90 -33.27 5.63 4.95
C LYS A 90 -31.96 6.31 5.35
N HIS A 91 -31.60 7.36 4.61
CA HIS A 91 -30.45 8.19 4.90
C HIS A 91 -30.74 9.23 5.97
N ARG A 92 -30.10 9.10 7.14
CA ARG A 92 -30.39 9.93 8.32
C ARG A 92 -29.31 10.96 8.66
N LEU A 93 -28.12 10.86 8.06
CA LEU A 93 -26.98 11.73 8.37
C LEU A 93 -26.97 13.06 7.58
N GLY A 94 -28.03 13.33 6.81
CA GLY A 94 -28.20 14.55 6.03
C GLY A 94 -27.41 14.57 4.71
N ASN A 95 -27.65 15.61 3.91
CA ASN A 95 -27.12 15.72 2.54
C ASN A 95 -25.58 15.79 2.49
N PHE A 96 -24.95 16.47 3.46
CA PHE A 96 -23.50 16.55 3.53
C PHE A 96 -22.85 15.16 3.71
N MET A 97 -23.34 14.35 4.65
CA MET A 97 -22.80 13.00 4.88
C MET A 97 -23.07 12.06 3.71
N CYS A 98 -24.21 12.21 3.03
CA CYS A 98 -24.51 11.49 1.78
C CYS A 98 -23.46 11.79 0.70
N ARG A 99 -23.02 13.05 0.54
CA ARG A 99 -21.92 13.43 -0.38
C ARG A 99 -20.56 12.98 0.12
N PHE A 100 -20.31 13.16 1.41
CA PHE A 100 -19.01 12.96 2.03
C PHE A 100 -18.60 11.49 2.08
N GLY A 101 -19.54 10.57 2.30
CA GLY A 101 -19.27 9.12 2.36
C GLY A 101 -18.57 8.59 1.12
N PRO A 102 -19.21 8.62 -0.07
CA PRO A 102 -18.60 8.17 -1.32
C PRO A 102 -17.34 8.96 -1.70
N PHE A 103 -17.28 10.24 -1.36
CA PHE A 103 -16.09 11.08 -1.57
C PHE A 103 -14.87 10.57 -0.78
N VAL A 104 -14.99 10.40 0.54
CA VAL A 104 -13.92 9.87 1.39
C VAL A 104 -13.56 8.44 0.99
N GLN A 105 -14.56 7.62 0.66
CA GLN A 105 -14.34 6.26 0.22
C GLN A 105 -13.48 6.21 -1.05
N ASN A 106 -13.71 7.10 -2.02
CA ASN A 106 -12.91 7.15 -3.23
C ASN A 106 -11.53 7.78 -3.01
N ILE A 107 -11.40 8.76 -2.11
CA ILE A 107 -10.10 9.34 -1.72
C ILE A 107 -9.21 8.27 -1.12
N THR A 108 -9.71 7.57 -0.11
CA THR A 108 -8.94 6.57 0.64
C THR A 108 -8.54 5.39 -0.25
N ALA A 109 -9.44 4.91 -1.11
CA ALA A 109 -9.13 3.88 -2.10
C ALA A 109 -8.03 4.32 -3.09
N THR A 110 -8.13 5.55 -3.63
CA THR A 110 -7.15 6.10 -4.58
C THR A 110 -5.80 6.35 -3.91
N CYS A 111 -5.79 6.90 -2.69
CA CYS A 111 -4.57 7.13 -1.94
C CYS A 111 -3.88 5.80 -1.61
N SER A 112 -4.65 4.78 -1.27
CA SER A 112 -4.15 3.43 -0.99
C SER A 112 -3.48 2.80 -2.21
N VAL A 113 -4.12 2.84 -3.38
CA VAL A 113 -3.54 2.24 -4.60
C VAL A 113 -2.27 2.97 -5.05
N LEU A 114 -2.23 4.31 -4.96
CA LEU A 114 -1.04 5.10 -5.25
C LEU A 114 0.11 4.77 -4.28
N THR A 115 -0.23 4.55 -3.00
CA THR A 115 0.73 4.16 -1.98
C THR A 115 1.31 2.76 -2.24
N ILE A 116 0.45 1.78 -2.59
CA ILE A 116 0.89 0.43 -2.98
C ILE A 116 1.78 0.49 -4.21
N MET A 117 1.43 1.29 -5.21
CA MET A 117 2.25 1.53 -6.40
C MET A 117 3.63 2.09 -6.03
N ALA A 118 3.70 3.07 -5.13
CA ALA A 118 4.95 3.65 -4.66
C ALA A 118 5.83 2.65 -3.89
N ILE A 119 5.24 1.87 -2.98
CA ILE A 119 5.93 0.79 -2.25
C ILE A 119 6.52 -0.23 -3.24
N SER A 120 5.71 -0.62 -4.23
CA SER A 120 6.09 -1.61 -5.24
C SER A 120 7.24 -1.12 -6.10
N TYR A 121 7.19 0.12 -6.54
CA TYR A 121 8.26 0.75 -7.31
C TYR A 121 9.55 0.89 -6.50
N GLU A 122 9.47 1.34 -5.25
CA GLU A 122 10.63 1.47 -4.37
C GLU A 122 11.30 0.12 -4.14
N ARG A 123 10.51 -0.94 -3.94
CA ARG A 123 11.00 -2.32 -3.81
C ARG A 123 11.61 -2.85 -5.10
N TYR A 124 11.00 -2.57 -6.25
CA TYR A 124 11.54 -2.93 -7.55
C TYR A 124 12.92 -2.28 -7.78
N VAL A 125 13.05 -0.98 -7.56
CA VAL A 125 14.34 -0.28 -7.75
C VAL A 125 15.40 -0.83 -6.80
N ALA A 126 15.07 -1.04 -5.53
CA ALA A 126 16.02 -1.56 -4.54
C ALA A 126 16.52 -2.99 -4.83
N ILE A 127 15.67 -3.85 -5.41
CA ILE A 127 15.99 -5.26 -5.66
C ILE A 127 16.57 -5.47 -7.07
N CYS A 128 15.93 -4.88 -8.08
CA CYS A 128 16.24 -5.12 -9.49
C CYS A 128 17.29 -4.14 -10.04
N GLN A 129 17.48 -2.97 -9.42
CA GLN A 129 18.41 -1.93 -9.89
C GLN A 129 19.39 -1.42 -8.81
N PRO A 130 20.09 -2.29 -8.07
CA PRO A 130 20.86 -1.90 -6.88
C PRO A 130 22.06 -0.97 -7.12
N LEU A 131 22.56 -0.87 -8.37
CA LEU A 131 23.76 -0.07 -8.72
C LEU A 131 23.44 1.12 -9.64
N LYS A 132 22.18 1.30 -10.04
CA LYS A 132 21.77 2.43 -10.88
C LYS A 132 21.32 3.56 -9.96
N THR A 133 21.96 4.73 -10.10
CA THR A 133 21.49 5.96 -9.48
C THR A 133 20.16 6.35 -10.11
N ASN A 134 19.06 5.96 -9.46
CA ASN A 134 17.73 6.27 -9.95
C ASN A 134 17.28 7.64 -9.38
N PRO A 135 17.05 8.66 -10.23
CA PRO A 135 16.62 9.97 -9.77
C PRO A 135 15.23 9.95 -9.12
N LEU A 136 14.43 8.90 -9.31
CA LEU A 136 13.12 8.70 -8.69
C LEU A 136 13.16 7.83 -7.42
N HIS A 137 14.35 7.44 -6.94
CA HIS A 137 14.46 6.70 -5.69
C HIS A 137 13.88 7.53 -4.52
N LEU A 138 12.99 6.90 -3.74
CA LEU A 138 12.31 7.55 -2.63
C LEU A 138 13.24 7.65 -1.42
N THR A 139 13.76 8.85 -1.20
CA THR A 139 14.46 9.22 0.04
C THR A 139 13.46 9.71 1.08
N LEU A 140 13.82 9.69 2.36
CA LEU A 140 12.98 10.21 3.45
C LEU A 140 12.45 11.63 3.18
N PHE A 141 13.30 12.51 2.64
CA PHE A 141 12.94 13.88 2.28
C PHE A 141 11.91 13.98 1.16
N ARG A 142 11.84 12.99 0.28
CA ARG A 142 10.88 12.94 -0.83
C ARG A 142 9.59 12.24 -0.45
N THR A 143 9.62 11.32 0.52
CA THR A 143 8.46 10.54 0.93
C THR A 143 7.29 11.41 1.40
N LEU A 144 7.54 12.41 2.25
CA LEU A 144 6.46 13.25 2.77
C LEU A 144 5.77 14.10 1.68
N PRO A 145 6.49 14.84 0.81
CA PRO A 145 5.88 15.50 -0.35
C PRO A 145 5.10 14.53 -1.26
N THR A 146 5.63 13.33 -1.51
CA THR A 146 4.93 12.30 -2.30
C THR A 146 3.61 11.87 -1.65
N VAL A 147 3.57 11.69 -0.33
CA VAL A 147 2.33 11.39 0.39
C VAL A 147 1.32 12.52 0.25
N VAL A 148 1.73 13.77 0.46
CA VAL A 148 0.85 14.94 0.28
C VAL A 148 0.30 14.99 -1.15
N LEU A 149 1.12 14.70 -2.15
CA LEU A 149 0.69 14.62 -3.55
C LEU A 149 -0.36 13.51 -3.75
N PHE A 150 -0.21 12.34 -3.12
CA PHE A 150 -1.20 11.27 -3.23
C PHE A 150 -2.55 11.67 -2.68
N TRP A 151 -2.59 12.33 -1.51
CA TRP A 151 -3.84 12.85 -0.96
C TRP A 151 -4.46 13.91 -1.87
N PHE A 152 -3.66 14.85 -2.36
CA PHE A 152 -4.12 15.90 -3.27
C PHE A 152 -4.72 15.32 -4.56
N VAL A 153 -4.00 14.42 -5.23
CA VAL A 153 -4.48 13.75 -6.46
C VAL A 153 -5.74 12.93 -6.17
N SER A 154 -5.78 12.23 -5.04
CA SER A 154 -6.96 11.44 -4.65
C SER A 154 -8.19 12.30 -4.39
N CYS A 155 -8.03 13.45 -3.74
CA CYS A 155 -9.08 14.44 -3.56
C CYS A 155 -9.58 14.95 -4.90
N LEU A 156 -8.67 15.39 -5.79
CA LEU A 156 -9.02 15.93 -7.10
C LEU A 156 -9.79 14.92 -7.95
N ILE A 157 -9.31 13.68 -7.99
CA ILE A 157 -10.00 12.58 -8.69
C ILE A 157 -11.37 12.35 -8.07
N SER A 158 -11.55 12.50 -6.76
CA SER A 158 -12.81 12.15 -6.07
C SER A 158 -13.88 13.25 -6.09
N ILE A 159 -13.56 14.49 -6.49
CA ILE A 159 -14.50 15.62 -6.50
C ILE A 159 -15.87 15.28 -7.11
N PRO A 160 -15.95 14.58 -8.26
CA PRO A 160 -17.24 14.26 -8.88
C PRO A 160 -18.18 13.45 -7.98
N PHE A 161 -17.66 12.57 -7.12
CA PHE A 161 -18.51 11.85 -6.16
C PHE A 161 -19.16 12.79 -5.15
N PHE A 162 -18.48 13.86 -4.75
CA PHE A 162 -19.05 14.87 -3.85
C PHE A 162 -20.10 15.75 -4.55
N THR A 163 -19.92 16.06 -5.84
CA THR A 163 -20.83 16.93 -6.58
C THR A 163 -22.09 16.22 -7.07
N PHE A 164 -21.96 14.97 -7.52
CA PHE A 164 -23.05 14.21 -8.14
C PHE A 164 -23.81 13.29 -7.19
N THR A 165 -23.40 13.22 -5.92
CA THR A 165 -24.14 12.50 -4.89
C THR A 165 -25.09 13.45 -4.17
N ASN A 166 -26.34 13.06 -3.99
CA ASN A 166 -27.34 13.86 -3.30
C ASN A 166 -28.37 12.99 -2.60
N THR A 167 -29.02 13.57 -1.59
CA THR A 167 -30.21 12.99 -0.98
C THR A 167 -31.43 13.35 -1.80
N ASP A 168 -32.26 12.36 -2.11
CA ASP A 168 -33.56 12.56 -2.75
C ASP A 168 -34.66 11.89 -1.92
N ILE A 169 -35.88 12.39 -2.07
CA ILE A 169 -37.08 11.83 -1.45
C ILE A 169 -37.65 10.79 -2.41
N VAL A 170 -37.86 9.57 -1.93
CA VAL A 170 -38.37 8.43 -2.70
C VAL A 170 -39.55 7.81 -1.97
N GLU A 171 -40.55 7.41 -2.73
CA GLU A 171 -41.71 6.67 -2.23
C GLU A 171 -41.30 5.19 -2.01
N ALA A 172 -41.32 4.75 -0.74
CA ALA A 172 -40.95 3.39 -0.34
C ALA A 172 -42.15 2.42 -0.40
N THR A 173 -43.34 2.92 -0.07
CA THR A 173 -44.65 2.27 -0.21
C THR A 173 -45.69 3.33 -0.53
N TYR A 174 -46.88 2.93 -1.02
CA TYR A 174 -48.05 3.82 -1.03
C TYR A 174 -48.16 4.45 0.37
N ASP A 175 -47.98 5.76 0.48
CA ASP A 175 -47.98 6.58 1.70
C ASP A 175 -46.71 6.68 2.59
N GLU A 176 -45.57 6.08 2.22
CA GLU A 176 -44.30 6.28 2.96
C GLU A 176 -43.19 6.88 2.10
N PHE A 177 -42.80 8.12 2.39
CA PHE A 177 -41.65 8.78 1.77
C PHE A 177 -40.40 8.61 2.64
N ILE A 178 -39.29 8.21 2.00
CA ILE A 178 -37.99 8.07 2.64
C ILE A 178 -36.97 8.97 1.97
N ILE A 179 -36.04 9.52 2.77
CA ILE A 179 -34.87 10.20 2.23
C ILE A 179 -33.82 9.12 1.94
N SER A 180 -33.38 9.03 0.70
CA SER A 180 -32.37 8.07 0.26
C SER A 180 -31.18 8.80 -0.38
N CYS A 181 -30.00 8.20 -0.32
CA CYS A 181 -28.78 8.78 -0.88
C CYS A 181 -28.47 8.15 -2.25
N PHE A 182 -28.36 8.99 -3.29
CA PHE A 182 -28.07 8.53 -4.66
C PHE A 182 -26.87 9.25 -5.25
N THR A 183 -26.04 8.49 -5.95
CA THR A 183 -25.01 9.03 -6.83
C THR A 183 -25.54 9.02 -8.27
N ARG A 184 -25.83 10.21 -8.82
CA ARG A 184 -26.40 10.38 -10.16
C ARG A 184 -25.40 11.09 -11.07
N PHE A 185 -24.54 10.31 -11.71
CA PHE A 185 -23.65 10.84 -12.74
C PHE A 185 -24.44 11.13 -14.01
N PRO A 186 -24.32 12.34 -14.61
CA PRO A 186 -24.79 12.57 -15.97
C PRO A 186 -24.17 11.55 -16.93
N LEU A 187 -24.89 11.16 -17.98
CA LEU A 187 -24.43 10.11 -18.91
C LEU A 187 -23.03 10.39 -19.48
N SER A 188 -22.71 11.66 -19.77
CA SER A 188 -21.39 12.10 -20.21
C SER A 188 -20.30 11.80 -19.18
N TRP A 189 -20.53 12.14 -17.90
CA TRP A 189 -19.61 11.85 -16.80
C TRP A 189 -19.51 10.36 -16.49
N ALA A 190 -20.63 9.63 -16.58
CA ALA A 190 -20.61 8.18 -16.39
C ALA A 190 -19.73 7.50 -17.46
N THR A 191 -19.82 7.94 -18.72
CA THR A 191 -19.08 7.37 -19.85
C THR A 191 -17.61 7.80 -19.88
N TRP A 192 -17.32 9.08 -19.65
CA TRP A 192 -15.97 9.62 -19.82
C TRP A 192 -15.14 9.69 -18.54
N TYR A 193 -15.78 9.68 -17.37
CA TYR A 193 -15.10 9.76 -16.08
C TYR A 193 -15.27 8.47 -15.27
N LEU A 194 -16.50 8.01 -15.01
CA LEU A 194 -16.70 6.86 -14.10
C LEU A 194 -16.08 5.56 -14.65
N ILE A 195 -16.27 5.24 -15.93
CA ILE A 195 -15.67 4.04 -16.56
C ILE A 195 -14.15 4.19 -16.73
N PRO A 196 -13.62 5.25 -17.38
CA PRO A 196 -12.18 5.36 -17.63
C PRO A 196 -11.37 5.56 -16.35
N CYS A 197 -11.81 6.43 -15.44
CA CYS A 197 -11.07 6.68 -14.20
C CYS A 197 -11.11 5.49 -13.24
N THR A 198 -12.18 4.69 -13.24
CA THR A 198 -12.28 3.53 -12.34
C THR A 198 -11.69 2.27 -12.94
N LEU A 199 -11.89 1.98 -14.23
CA LEU A 199 -11.41 0.74 -14.85
C LEU A 199 -10.04 0.92 -15.51
N ILE A 200 -9.85 1.94 -16.35
CA ILE A 200 -8.61 2.09 -17.13
C ILE A 200 -7.45 2.46 -16.21
N ILE A 201 -7.62 3.43 -15.30
CA ILE A 201 -6.55 3.81 -14.37
C ILE A 201 -6.18 2.64 -13.44
N TYR A 202 -7.17 1.95 -12.85
CA TYR A 202 -6.89 0.79 -11.99
C TYR A 202 -6.26 -0.35 -12.77
N LEU A 203 -6.65 -0.59 -14.04
CA LEU A 203 -6.03 -1.60 -14.89
C LEU A 203 -4.59 -1.24 -15.25
N ILE A 204 -4.30 0.02 -15.59
CA ILE A 204 -2.93 0.49 -15.84
C ILE A 204 -2.08 0.29 -14.59
N ILE A 205 -2.57 0.69 -13.42
CA ILE A 205 -1.85 0.50 -12.16
C ILE A 205 -1.64 -1.00 -11.90
N LEU A 206 -2.65 -1.84 -12.12
CA LEU A 206 -2.52 -3.29 -12.00
C LEU A 206 -1.43 -3.85 -12.93
N ILE A 207 -1.40 -3.43 -14.19
CA ILE A 207 -0.38 -3.86 -15.15
C ILE A 207 1.03 -3.45 -14.68
N MET A 208 1.20 -2.19 -14.23
CA MET A 208 2.47 -1.71 -13.69
C MET A 208 2.92 -2.50 -12.46
N LEU A 209 1.98 -2.78 -11.54
CA LEU A 209 2.24 -3.60 -10.35
C LEU A 209 2.65 -5.03 -10.71
N CYS A 210 1.92 -5.67 -11.62
CA CYS A 210 2.25 -7.00 -12.13
C CYS A 210 3.65 -7.02 -12.77
N TYR A 211 3.97 -6.04 -13.61
CA TYR A 211 5.29 -5.93 -14.25
C TYR A 211 6.44 -5.81 -13.22
N TRP A 212 6.31 -4.91 -12.25
CA TRP A 212 7.35 -4.73 -11.22
C TRP A 212 7.50 -5.97 -10.34
N HIS A 213 6.40 -6.63 -9.95
CA HIS A 213 6.47 -7.84 -9.13
C HIS A 213 7.00 -9.03 -9.88
N TYR A 214 6.61 -9.21 -11.15
CA TYR A 214 7.19 -10.19 -12.03
C TYR A 214 8.71 -10.01 -12.10
N SER A 215 9.16 -8.77 -12.32
CA SER A 215 10.59 -8.45 -12.37
C SER A 215 11.32 -8.77 -11.06
N ILE A 216 10.71 -8.46 -9.90
CA ILE A 216 11.26 -8.83 -8.58
C ILE A 216 11.38 -10.35 -8.45
N CYS A 217 10.33 -11.09 -8.80
CA CYS A 217 10.32 -12.56 -8.73
C CYS A 217 11.40 -13.18 -9.62
N CYS A 218 11.51 -12.74 -10.88
CA CYS A 218 12.54 -13.20 -11.80
C CYS A 218 13.95 -12.89 -11.28
N MET A 219 14.18 -11.69 -10.73
CA MET A 219 15.48 -11.32 -10.18
C MET A 219 15.85 -12.16 -8.94
N LEU A 220 14.89 -12.48 -8.08
CA LEU A 220 15.12 -13.32 -6.91
C LEU A 220 15.40 -14.77 -7.31
N PHE A 221 14.63 -15.33 -8.25
CA PHE A 221 14.82 -16.69 -8.75
C PHE A 221 16.16 -16.87 -9.49
N ASN A 222 16.52 -15.93 -10.36
CA ASN A 222 17.77 -15.99 -11.10
C ASN A 222 19.00 -15.87 -10.19
N ARG A 223 18.93 -15.08 -9.10
CA ARG A 223 20.03 -15.00 -8.14
C ARG A 223 20.21 -16.30 -7.35
N GLU A 224 19.11 -16.95 -6.99
CA GLU A 224 19.12 -18.24 -6.31
C GLU A 224 19.75 -19.32 -7.19
N SER A 225 19.39 -19.39 -8.48
CA SER A 225 19.95 -20.37 -9.41
C SER A 225 21.42 -20.11 -9.73
N LEU A 226 21.82 -18.84 -9.93
CA LEU A 226 23.19 -18.47 -10.28
C LEU A 226 24.17 -18.66 -9.11
N LEU A 227 23.76 -18.33 -7.89
CA LEU A 227 24.64 -18.35 -6.73
C LEU A 227 24.47 -19.61 -5.88
N ARG A 228 23.48 -20.47 -6.19
CA ARG A 228 23.00 -21.59 -5.36
C ARG A 228 22.83 -21.18 -3.89
N ASP A 229 22.48 -19.91 -3.69
CA ASP A 229 22.69 -19.22 -2.44
C ASP A 229 21.42 -19.23 -1.60
N ASN A 230 21.41 -20.11 -0.61
CA ASN A 230 20.35 -20.24 0.39
C ASN A 230 20.57 -19.31 1.59
N THR A 231 21.23 -18.16 1.40
CA THR A 231 21.46 -17.20 2.48
C THR A 231 20.15 -16.67 3.10
N ILE A 232 20.25 -16.32 4.38
CA ILE A 232 19.18 -15.68 5.16
C ILE A 232 18.66 -14.41 4.45
N VAL A 233 19.54 -13.68 3.75
CA VAL A 233 19.20 -12.47 3.00
C VAL A 233 18.26 -12.77 1.83
N THR A 234 18.52 -13.82 1.05
CA THR A 234 17.66 -14.24 -0.07
C THR A 234 16.27 -14.66 0.41
N ARG A 235 16.21 -15.43 1.52
CA ARG A 235 14.93 -15.80 2.15
C ARG A 235 14.13 -14.59 2.61
N TYR A 236 14.78 -13.61 3.25
CA TYR A 236 14.12 -12.36 3.66
C TYR A 236 13.56 -11.59 2.46
N ARG A 237 14.32 -11.45 1.37
CA ARG A 237 13.84 -10.77 0.15
C ARG A 237 12.63 -11.47 -0.47
N ARG A 238 12.61 -12.80 -0.47
CA ARG A 238 11.47 -13.60 -0.94
C ARG A 238 10.22 -13.38 -0.07
N GLN A 239 10.36 -13.40 1.25
CA GLN A 239 9.26 -13.10 2.17
C GLN A 239 8.67 -11.71 1.92
N VAL A 240 9.52 -10.70 1.72
CA VAL A 240 9.08 -9.35 1.37
C VAL A 240 8.35 -9.33 0.03
N ALA A 241 8.86 -10.00 -1.01
CA ALA A 241 8.17 -10.08 -2.30
C ALA A 241 6.81 -10.78 -2.20
N GLN A 242 6.71 -11.88 -1.45
CA GLN A 242 5.47 -12.60 -1.20
C GLN A 242 4.44 -11.76 -0.44
N LEU A 243 4.88 -10.99 0.56
CA LEU A 243 4.04 -10.01 1.25
C LEU A 243 3.46 -8.99 0.27
N LEU A 244 4.29 -8.43 -0.61
CA LEU A 244 3.84 -7.41 -1.56
C LEU A 244 2.85 -7.98 -2.58
N ILE A 245 3.07 -9.19 -3.06
CA ILE A 245 2.11 -9.90 -3.93
C ILE A 245 0.79 -10.12 -3.18
N ALA A 246 0.84 -10.60 -1.94
CA ALA A 246 -0.36 -10.81 -1.14
C ALA A 246 -1.16 -9.52 -0.94
N LEU A 247 -0.49 -8.39 -0.69
CA LEU A 247 -1.13 -7.07 -0.57
C LEU A 247 -1.81 -6.63 -1.86
N ILE A 248 -1.21 -6.89 -3.03
CA ILE A 248 -1.80 -6.54 -4.33
C ILE A 248 -3.00 -7.43 -4.62
N VAL A 249 -2.84 -8.74 -4.43
CA VAL A 249 -3.94 -9.68 -4.65
C VAL A 249 -5.11 -9.35 -3.74
N SER A 250 -4.87 -9.11 -2.43
CA SER A 250 -5.94 -8.71 -1.52
C SER A 250 -6.57 -7.38 -1.95
N PHE A 251 -5.75 -6.39 -2.33
CA PHE A 251 -6.25 -5.10 -2.80
C PHE A 251 -7.20 -5.23 -3.97
N PHE A 252 -6.79 -5.86 -5.07
CA PHE A 252 -7.62 -5.94 -6.26
C PHE A 252 -8.78 -6.91 -6.10
N VAL A 253 -8.59 -8.08 -5.50
CA VAL A 253 -9.67 -9.08 -5.37
C VAL A 253 -10.78 -8.59 -4.44
N LEU A 254 -10.43 -7.91 -3.34
CA LEU A 254 -11.42 -7.44 -2.38
C LEU A 254 -12.07 -6.13 -2.79
N ILE A 255 -11.37 -5.25 -3.50
CA ILE A 255 -11.93 -3.97 -3.96
C ILE A 255 -12.74 -4.09 -5.25
N LEU A 256 -12.42 -5.06 -6.11
CA LEU A 256 -13.00 -5.17 -7.45
C LEU A 256 -14.52 -5.33 -7.42
N PRO A 257 -15.13 -6.20 -6.59
CA PRO A 257 -16.59 -6.33 -6.54
C PRO A 257 -17.27 -5.00 -6.22
N HIS A 258 -16.70 -4.22 -5.31
CA HIS A 258 -17.22 -2.90 -4.97
C HIS A 258 -17.06 -1.89 -6.11
N LYS A 259 -15.93 -1.90 -6.83
CA LYS A 259 -15.74 -1.02 -8.00
C LYS A 259 -16.68 -1.39 -9.15
N ILE A 260 -16.88 -2.68 -9.41
CA ILE A 260 -17.85 -3.15 -10.42
C ILE A 260 -19.26 -2.72 -10.03
N TRP A 261 -19.64 -2.93 -8.76
CA TRP A 261 -20.96 -2.54 -8.28
C TRP A 261 -21.21 -1.04 -8.37
N GLY A 262 -20.22 -0.20 -8.01
CA GLY A 262 -20.30 1.25 -8.14
C GLY A 262 -20.39 1.76 -9.59
N ILE A 263 -20.04 0.93 -10.58
CA ILE A 263 -20.24 1.21 -12.01
C ILE A 263 -21.64 0.80 -12.45
N ILE A 264 -22.15 -0.33 -11.96
CA ILE A 264 -23.46 -0.88 -12.35
C ILE A 264 -24.59 -0.11 -11.68
N GLN A 265 -24.54 0.09 -10.36
CA GLN A 265 -25.64 0.63 -9.57
C GLN A 265 -26.18 1.98 -10.08
N PRO A 266 -25.34 3.00 -10.37
CA PRO A 266 -25.85 4.29 -10.87
C PRO A 266 -26.47 4.24 -12.28
N ARG A 267 -26.31 3.13 -13.00
CA ARG A 267 -26.81 2.94 -14.37
C ARG A 267 -28.10 2.11 -14.43
N LEU A 268 -28.50 1.48 -13.33
CA LEU A 268 -29.73 0.71 -13.30
C LEU A 268 -30.91 1.65 -13.50
N SER A 269 -31.75 1.35 -14.50
CA SER A 269 -33.04 2.01 -14.64
C SER A 269 -33.98 1.60 -13.50
N LEU A 270 -35.06 2.35 -13.29
CA LEU A 270 -36.05 2.03 -12.26
C LEU A 270 -36.65 0.62 -12.48
N GLU A 271 -36.91 0.27 -13.74
CA GLU A 271 -37.41 -1.06 -14.14
C GLU A 271 -36.41 -2.17 -13.78
N GLN A 272 -35.13 -1.98 -14.09
CA GLN A 272 -34.07 -2.95 -13.76
C GLN A 272 -33.87 -3.08 -12.25
N PHE A 273 -34.04 -1.98 -11.50
CA PHE A 273 -34.01 -2.02 -10.04
C PHE A 273 -35.17 -2.82 -9.47
N HIS A 274 -36.38 -2.67 -10.02
CA HIS A 274 -37.55 -3.47 -9.65
C HIS A 274 -37.35 -4.96 -9.97
N GLU A 275 -36.80 -5.30 -11.15
CA GLU A 275 -36.50 -6.70 -11.52
C GLU A 275 -35.42 -7.34 -10.64
N LEU A 276 -34.34 -6.59 -10.35
CA LEU A 276 -33.29 -7.04 -9.45
C LEU A 276 -33.87 -7.37 -8.07
N GLY A 277 -34.83 -6.57 -7.62
CA GLY A 277 -35.52 -6.70 -6.36
C GLY A 277 -34.67 -6.22 -5.19
N PHE A 278 -35.33 -5.56 -4.24
CA PHE A 278 -34.71 -4.95 -3.07
C PHE A 278 -33.76 -5.90 -2.33
N ARG A 279 -34.21 -7.13 -2.07
CA ARG A 279 -33.44 -8.14 -1.32
C ARG A 279 -32.07 -8.44 -1.95
N ARG A 280 -32.00 -8.57 -3.28
CA ARG A 280 -30.74 -8.87 -3.98
C ARG A 280 -29.85 -7.63 -4.02
N HIS A 281 -30.44 -6.46 -4.24
CA HIS A 281 -29.73 -5.19 -4.21
C HIS A 281 -29.04 -4.95 -2.86
N SER A 282 -29.77 -5.08 -1.75
CA SER A 282 -29.21 -4.91 -0.39
C SER A 282 -28.14 -5.96 -0.09
N PHE A 283 -28.33 -7.22 -0.51
CA PHE A 283 -27.31 -8.26 -0.37
C PHE A 283 -26.01 -7.90 -1.11
N LEU A 284 -26.10 -7.45 -2.36
CA LEU A 284 -24.94 -7.05 -3.16
C LEU A 284 -24.21 -5.85 -2.54
N ILE A 285 -24.94 -4.84 -2.05
CA ILE A 285 -24.33 -3.71 -1.33
C ILE A 285 -23.59 -4.19 -0.07
N ILE A 286 -24.23 -5.02 0.75
CA ILE A 286 -23.64 -5.53 1.99
C ILE A 286 -22.37 -6.30 1.69
N VAL A 287 -22.42 -7.26 0.75
CA VAL A 287 -21.25 -8.09 0.41
C VAL A 287 -20.12 -7.25 -0.19
N THR A 288 -20.42 -6.35 -1.13
CA THR A 288 -19.39 -5.54 -1.78
C THR A 288 -18.74 -4.54 -0.81
N ARG A 289 -19.51 -3.89 0.07
CA ARG A 289 -18.97 -3.04 1.15
C ARG A 289 -18.17 -3.86 2.16
N SER A 290 -18.63 -5.06 2.51
CA SER A 290 -17.89 -5.98 3.40
C SER A 290 -16.49 -6.28 2.88
N LEU A 291 -16.36 -6.61 1.59
CA LEU A 291 -15.07 -6.89 0.96
C LEU A 291 -14.18 -5.63 0.92
N LEU A 292 -14.77 -4.47 0.62
CA LEU A 292 -14.06 -3.19 0.67
C LEU A 292 -13.47 -2.91 2.07
N TYR A 293 -14.25 -3.08 3.14
CA TYR A 293 -13.76 -2.84 4.50
C TYR A 293 -12.73 -3.87 4.94
N LEU A 294 -12.93 -5.13 4.54
CA LEU A 294 -12.00 -6.22 4.82
C LEU A 294 -10.62 -5.95 4.21
N ASN A 295 -10.56 -5.33 3.03
CA ASN A 295 -9.31 -4.93 2.39
C ASN A 295 -8.43 -4.07 3.31
N SER A 296 -9.02 -3.11 4.02
CA SER A 296 -8.31 -2.23 4.95
C SER A 296 -7.93 -2.90 6.27
N ALA A 297 -8.69 -3.92 6.70
CA ALA A 297 -8.39 -4.66 7.94
C ALA A 297 -7.32 -5.75 7.75
N ILE A 298 -7.17 -6.29 6.55
CA ILE A 298 -6.19 -7.35 6.24
C ILE A 298 -4.74 -6.83 6.20
N ASN A 299 -4.53 -5.56 5.87
CA ASN A 299 -3.17 -5.00 5.70
C ASN A 299 -2.27 -5.22 6.94
N PRO A 300 -2.67 -4.83 8.17
CA PRO A 300 -1.90 -5.15 9.38
C PRO A 300 -1.66 -6.65 9.62
N ILE A 301 -2.64 -7.50 9.28
CA ILE A 301 -2.52 -8.96 9.42
C ILE A 301 -1.40 -9.46 8.51
N LEU A 302 -1.39 -9.03 7.23
CA LEU A 302 -0.34 -9.39 6.28
C LEU A 302 1.05 -8.95 6.77
N TYR A 303 1.17 -7.74 7.33
CA TYR A 303 2.44 -7.29 7.91
C TYR A 303 2.86 -8.14 9.11
N SER A 304 1.92 -8.48 9.99
CA SER A 304 2.19 -9.28 11.18
C SER A 304 2.58 -10.73 10.86
N ILE A 305 2.07 -11.31 9.77
CA ILE A 305 2.42 -12.67 9.36
C ILE A 305 3.75 -12.68 8.62
N MET A 306 3.95 -11.74 7.68
CA MET A 306 5.03 -11.83 6.71
C MET A 306 6.25 -10.95 7.03
N SER A 307 6.14 -9.98 7.94
CA SER A 307 7.26 -9.10 8.33
C SER A 307 7.78 -9.40 9.72
N THR A 308 8.96 -10.02 9.78
CA THR A 308 9.69 -10.30 11.02
C THR A 308 9.98 -9.04 11.84
N LYS A 309 10.29 -7.91 11.19
CA LYS A 309 10.54 -6.63 11.86
C LYS A 309 9.30 -6.07 12.54
N PHE A 310 8.13 -6.19 11.91
CA PHE A 310 6.86 -5.79 12.53
C PHE A 310 6.51 -6.71 13.69
N ARG A 311 6.69 -8.03 13.55
CA ARG A 311 6.47 -8.99 14.65
C ARG A 311 7.33 -8.70 15.88
N GLN A 312 8.63 -8.47 15.68
CA GLN A 312 9.55 -8.14 16.78
C GLN A 312 9.16 -6.82 17.45
N SER A 313 8.84 -5.79 16.65
CA SER A 313 8.43 -4.49 17.18
C SER A 313 7.10 -4.56 17.94
N PHE A 314 6.16 -5.39 17.46
CA PHE A 314 4.89 -5.67 18.12
C PHE A 314 5.11 -6.37 19.47
N SER A 315 5.90 -7.45 19.49
CA SER A 315 6.27 -8.16 20.72
C SER A 315 6.85 -7.22 21.77
N ARG A 316 7.80 -6.35 21.37
CA ARG A 316 8.39 -5.34 22.26
C ARG A 316 7.37 -4.33 22.77
N LEU A 317 6.36 -3.97 21.97
CA LEU A 317 5.31 -3.04 22.39
C LEU A 317 4.36 -3.69 23.41
N CYS A 318 4.11 -4.99 23.28
CA CYS A 318 3.25 -5.78 24.19
C CYS A 318 3.98 -6.32 25.43
N GLY A 319 5.19 -5.84 25.73
CA GLY A 319 5.95 -6.27 26.93
C GLY A 319 6.75 -7.56 26.75
N GLY A 320 6.89 -8.08 25.53
CA GLY A 320 7.76 -9.21 25.23
C GLY A 320 9.22 -8.85 25.44
N CYS A 321 9.85 -9.46 26.45
CA CYS A 321 11.29 -9.44 26.63
C CYS A 321 11.97 -10.19 25.47
N ASP A 322 12.47 -9.48 24.46
CA ASP A 322 13.43 -10.07 23.52
C ASP A 322 14.75 -10.30 24.27
N ALA A 323 15.01 -11.55 24.65
CA ALA A 323 16.30 -12.01 25.18
C ALA A 323 17.45 -11.99 24.14
N SER A 324 17.33 -11.21 23.06
CA SER A 324 18.24 -11.26 21.90
C SER A 324 18.85 -9.90 21.54
N SER A 325 19.11 -9.04 22.53
CA SER A 325 19.97 -7.86 22.37
C SER A 325 20.99 -7.74 23.52
N LYS A 326 21.70 -8.84 23.79
CA LYS A 326 23.04 -8.78 24.41
C LYS A 326 24.05 -9.21 23.37
N GLY A 327 24.47 -8.25 22.55
CA GLY A 327 25.49 -8.45 21.53
C GLY A 327 25.81 -7.13 20.85
N GLN A 328 26.89 -6.51 21.31
CA GLN A 328 27.57 -5.37 20.68
C GLN A 328 26.87 -3.99 20.77
N HIS A 329 26.68 -3.50 21.99
CA HIS A 329 26.93 -2.08 22.24
C HIS A 329 28.34 -1.97 22.84
N ALA A 330 29.34 -1.79 21.96
CA ALA A 330 30.61 -1.21 22.40
C ALA A 330 30.32 0.24 22.77
N SER A 331 30.10 0.50 24.07
CA SER A 331 30.05 1.86 24.60
C SER A 331 31.44 2.47 24.47
N ALA A 332 31.66 3.29 23.43
CA ALA A 332 32.81 4.17 23.37
C ALA A 332 32.59 5.30 24.38
N VAL A 333 33.13 5.14 25.60
CA VAL A 333 33.22 6.23 26.57
C VAL A 333 34.38 7.13 26.12
N LEU A 334 34.05 8.26 25.50
CA LEU A 334 35.04 9.32 25.25
C LEU A 334 35.33 10.03 26.56
N PHE A 335 36.50 9.74 27.15
CA PHE A 335 37.09 10.63 28.16
C PHE A 335 37.78 11.79 27.44
N CYS A 336 37.31 13.00 27.68
CA CYS A 336 37.97 14.22 27.24
C CYS A 336 39.06 14.55 28.26
N ASN A 337 40.33 14.30 27.91
CA ASN A 337 41.45 15.03 28.48
C ASN A 337 42.35 15.46 27.34
N GLY A 338 42.71 16.73 27.35
CA GLY A 338 43.40 17.40 26.24
C GLY A 338 44.66 16.66 25.82
N TYR A 339 44.87 16.67 24.50
CA TYR A 339 46.02 16.17 23.74
C TYR A 339 46.01 14.67 23.36
N SER A 340 45.69 14.43 22.07
CA SER A 340 45.88 13.20 21.26
C SER A 340 44.81 12.10 21.33
N MET A 341 44.17 11.83 20.18
CA MET A 341 43.20 10.74 19.98
C MET A 341 43.92 9.41 19.66
N ARG A 342 43.69 8.37 20.47
CA ARG A 342 43.86 6.96 20.06
C ARG A 342 42.72 6.11 20.59
N PRO A 343 42.11 5.21 19.77
CA PRO A 343 41.11 4.28 20.26
C PRO A 343 41.79 3.13 21.02
N ILE A 344 41.43 2.93 22.28
CA ILE A 344 41.80 1.74 23.06
C ILE A 344 40.58 0.84 23.16
N LEU A 345 40.70 -0.39 22.66
CA LEU A 345 39.68 -1.42 22.76
C LEU A 345 39.90 -2.20 24.07
N ILE A 346 39.02 -2.02 25.05
CA ILE A 346 39.04 -2.79 26.30
C ILE A 346 38.17 -4.03 26.10
N SER A 347 38.82 -5.19 25.93
CA SER A 347 38.18 -6.50 26.01
C SER A 347 38.14 -6.93 27.47
N THR A 348 36.95 -6.92 28.09
CA THR A 348 36.75 -7.56 29.40
C THR A 348 36.35 -9.00 29.17
N ASN A 349 37.26 -9.94 29.46
CA ASN A 349 36.91 -11.36 29.55
C ASN A 349 36.61 -11.67 31.01
N ARG A 350 35.46 -12.29 31.26
CA ARG A 350 34.91 -12.51 32.60
C ARG A 350 35.31 -13.91 33.07
N ASP A 351 36.57 -14.10 33.44
CA ASP A 351 37.05 -15.22 34.26
C ASP A 351 38.41 -14.86 34.91
N GLY A 352 38.45 -14.84 36.25
CA GLY A 352 39.68 -15.01 37.04
C GLY A 352 40.59 -13.80 37.28
N LEU A 353 41.04 -13.66 38.53
CA LEU A 353 42.02 -12.69 39.03
C LEU A 353 43.34 -12.65 38.22
N ARG A 354 43.66 -11.50 37.60
CA ARG A 354 44.96 -10.78 37.61
C ARG A 354 44.97 -9.74 36.48
N GLY A 355 45.01 -8.45 36.84
CA GLY A 355 45.25 -7.38 35.86
C GLY A 355 46.73 -7.28 35.53
N THR A 356 47.13 -7.69 34.33
CA THR A 356 48.41 -7.33 33.72
C THR A 356 48.19 -6.21 32.71
N VAL A 357 48.79 -5.05 32.96
CA VAL A 357 48.89 -3.95 31.99
C VAL A 357 49.95 -4.33 30.97
N SER A 358 49.54 -4.73 29.78
CA SER A 358 50.44 -4.94 28.65
C SER A 358 50.49 -3.68 27.80
N THR A 359 51.56 -2.90 27.95
CA THR A 359 51.90 -1.79 27.05
C THR A 359 52.51 -2.39 25.78
N THR A 360 51.72 -2.54 24.72
CA THR A 360 52.25 -3.03 23.44
C THR A 360 53.04 -1.91 22.75
N THR A 361 54.35 -1.89 22.98
CA THR A 361 55.32 -1.13 22.17
C THR A 361 55.28 -1.65 20.74
N THR A 362 54.79 -0.85 19.78
CA THR A 362 54.78 -1.23 18.36
C THR A 362 56.18 -1.03 17.79
N THR A 363 56.98 -2.10 17.73
CA THR A 363 58.17 -2.18 16.86
C THR A 363 57.75 -2.16 15.39
N ARG A 364 58.31 -1.23 14.63
CA ARG A 364 58.27 -1.18 13.15
C ARG A 364 58.78 -2.50 12.56
N LEU A 365 58.13 -3.02 11.52
CA LEU A 365 58.68 -3.77 10.36
C LEU A 365 57.51 -4.13 9.39
N PRO A 366 57.76 -4.49 8.10
CA PRO A 366 57.37 -3.66 6.97
C PRO A 366 56.18 -4.18 6.14
N TYR A 367 55.67 -3.23 5.33
CA TYR A 367 54.58 -3.30 4.38
C TYR A 367 54.83 -4.35 3.27
N HIS A 368 54.06 -5.46 3.28
CA HIS A 368 54.07 -6.42 2.17
C HIS A 368 53.08 -5.97 1.09
N SER A 369 53.62 -5.34 0.04
CA SER A 369 52.94 -5.00 -1.20
C SER A 369 52.78 -6.26 -2.08
N THR A 370 51.57 -6.77 -2.20
CA THR A 370 51.26 -7.84 -3.15
C THR A 370 49.81 -7.67 -3.59
N HIS A 371 49.59 -6.73 -4.51
CA HIS A 371 48.43 -6.68 -5.42
C HIS A 371 48.46 -5.53 -6.45
N ILE A 372 49.49 -4.66 -6.43
CA ILE A 372 49.64 -3.54 -7.38
C ILE A 372 50.58 -3.85 -8.57
N SER A 373 51.21 -5.03 -8.60
CA SER A 373 52.13 -5.42 -9.68
C SER A 373 51.48 -6.05 -10.93
N GLN A 374 50.17 -6.32 -10.93
CA GLN A 374 49.47 -6.91 -12.10
C GLN A 374 48.70 -5.89 -12.97
N LEU A 375 48.62 -4.62 -12.57
CA LEU A 375 47.87 -3.58 -13.29
C LEU A 375 48.74 -2.62 -14.12
N GLN A 376 50.06 -2.60 -13.91
CA GLN A 376 50.99 -1.78 -14.73
C GLN A 376 51.55 -2.51 -15.95
N GLU A 377 51.59 -3.85 -15.95
CA GLU A 377 52.16 -4.63 -17.06
C GLU A 377 51.22 -4.73 -18.28
N LYS A 378 49.90 -4.52 -18.09
CA LYS A 378 48.90 -4.56 -19.17
C LYS A 378 48.70 -3.22 -19.89
N LYS A 379 49.30 -2.13 -19.40
CA LYS A 379 49.18 -0.78 -19.99
C LYS A 379 50.34 -0.41 -20.92
N THR A 380 51.43 -1.19 -20.91
CA THR A 380 52.66 -0.93 -21.70
C THR A 380 52.69 -1.68 -23.04
N LEU A 381 51.74 -2.59 -23.30
CA LEU A 381 51.66 -3.40 -24.52
C LEU A 381 50.71 -2.84 -25.60
N LEU A 382 50.12 -1.66 -25.41
CA LEU A 382 49.15 -1.06 -26.35
C LEU A 382 49.58 0.30 -26.94
N THR A 383 50.80 0.77 -26.68
CA THR A 383 51.28 2.10 -27.12
C THR A 383 52.51 2.10 -28.03
N ASN A 384 52.94 0.94 -28.56
CA ASN A 384 54.01 0.90 -29.55
C ASN A 384 53.49 0.25 -30.84
N ASN A 385 53.02 1.07 -31.77
CA ASN A 385 53.07 0.83 -33.22
C ASN A 385 52.75 2.15 -33.94
N THR A 386 53.79 2.96 -34.16
CA THR A 386 53.85 3.95 -35.23
C THR A 386 54.40 3.28 -36.49
N PRO A 387 53.97 3.73 -37.68
CA PRO A 387 54.90 3.85 -38.78
C PRO A 387 55.01 5.29 -39.31
N THR A 388 56.20 5.54 -39.83
CA THR A 388 56.86 6.76 -40.30
C THR A 388 56.19 7.53 -41.46
N PRO A 389 56.60 8.80 -41.69
CA PRO A 389 55.96 9.73 -42.62
C PRO A 389 56.57 9.68 -44.04
N VAL A 390 55.74 9.95 -45.07
CA VAL A 390 56.19 10.31 -46.42
C VAL A 390 55.34 11.48 -46.95
N ALA A 391 56.01 12.30 -47.75
CA ALA A 391 55.72 13.68 -48.11
C ALA A 391 54.59 13.94 -49.14
N THR A 392 54.12 15.19 -49.09
CA THR A 392 53.64 16.05 -50.21
C THR A 392 52.43 15.62 -51.06
N SER A 393 51.35 16.42 -51.01
CA SER A 393 50.79 17.13 -52.18
C SER A 393 49.51 17.90 -51.83
N ASN A 394 49.46 19.16 -52.29
CA ASN A 394 48.33 20.08 -52.24
C ASN A 394 47.08 19.57 -52.99
N LYS A 395 45.88 19.84 -52.46
CA LYS A 395 44.66 20.24 -53.21
C LYS A 395 43.48 20.59 -52.27
N LYS A 396 43.36 21.89 -51.95
CA LYS A 396 42.26 22.81 -52.30
C LYS A 396 40.83 22.23 -52.53
N PHE A 397 39.85 22.87 -51.88
CA PHE A 397 38.43 23.15 -52.25
C PHE A 397 37.27 22.54 -51.41
N ILE A 398 36.63 23.45 -50.62
CA ILE A 398 35.22 23.89 -50.63
C ILE A 398 34.06 23.01 -50.08
N PHE A 399 33.30 23.65 -49.18
CA PHE A 399 31.94 23.34 -48.69
C PHE A 399 30.88 23.36 -49.81
N PRO A 400 29.75 22.68 -49.60
CA PRO A 400 28.55 23.45 -49.21
C PRO A 400 28.05 23.14 -47.80
#